data_AF-A0A0W0VZM9-F1
#
_entry.id   AF-A0A0W0VZM9-F1
#
_cell.length_a   1.000
_cell.length_b   1.000
_cell.length_c   1.000
_cell.angle_alpha   90.00
_cell.angle_beta   90.00
_cell.angle_gamma   90.00
#
_symmetry.space_group_name_H-M   'P 1'
#
loop_
_entity.id
_entity.type
_entity.pdbx_description
1 polymer ?
#
loop_
_entity_poly.entity_id
_entity_poly.type
_entity_poly.pdbx_seq_one_letter_code
_entity_poly.pdbx_strand_id
1 'polypeptide(L)'
;MLNGCGGIKIFKKPPMNAPSDDATIKLAEAAVSVSDSMLEMAKVEKVITPPKRDNVLTIPNAYNLQARASVDWSGPIEELTARIAKAAHFRFRVLGKEPAVPVLIDLNVKDESLAEILRDIDYQAGKKANIHVYPNSQVVELRYAKIYS
;
A
#
# COMPACT_ATOMS: atom_id res chain seq x y z
N MET A 1 53.54 9.92 -42.98
CA MET A 1 52.23 9.44 -43.50
C MET A 1 51.41 8.92 -42.33
N LEU A 2 50.13 9.27 -42.31
CA LEU A 2 49.14 8.94 -41.28
C LEU A 2 48.98 7.44 -41.06
N ASN A 3 48.57 7.04 -39.85
CA ASN A 3 47.52 6.04 -39.62
C ASN A 3 47.08 6.07 -38.15
N GLY A 4 46.08 6.91 -37.85
CA GLY A 4 45.36 6.88 -36.58
C GLY A 4 44.16 5.94 -36.70
N CYS A 5 44.15 4.84 -35.94
CA CYS A 5 42.97 4.01 -35.77
C CYS A 5 41.95 4.74 -34.90
N GLY A 6 41.03 5.46 -35.53
CA GLY A 6 39.80 5.94 -34.89
C GLY A 6 38.93 4.75 -34.52
N GLY A 7 38.96 4.34 -33.24
CA GLY A 7 38.03 3.34 -32.73
C GLY A 7 36.59 3.81 -32.93
N ILE A 8 35.82 3.03 -33.68
CA ILE A 8 34.38 3.23 -33.83
C ILE A 8 33.77 3.14 -32.43
N LYS A 9 33.37 4.29 -31.87
CA LYS A 9 32.57 4.29 -30.64
C LYS A 9 31.23 3.65 -30.97
N ILE A 10 31.01 2.42 -30.53
CA ILE A 10 29.71 1.74 -30.64
C ILE A 10 28.75 2.49 -29.71
N PHE A 11 27.98 3.42 -30.26
CA PHE A 11 26.93 4.15 -29.54
C PHE A 11 25.76 3.20 -29.29
N LYS A 12 25.79 2.47 -28.17
CA LYS A 12 24.61 1.75 -27.67
C LYS A 12 23.81 2.72 -26.80
N LYS A 13 22.54 2.93 -27.14
CA LYS A 13 21.61 3.69 -26.28
C LYS A 13 21.36 2.86 -25.02
N PRO A 14 21.71 3.35 -23.82
CA PRO A 14 21.27 2.71 -22.59
C PRO A 14 19.77 2.97 -22.35
N PRO A 15 19.06 2.15 -21.57
CA PRO A 15 19.41 0.79 -21.09
C PRO A 15 19.15 -0.29 -22.15
N MET A 16 19.92 -1.40 -22.10
CA MET A 16 19.63 -2.62 -22.87
C MET A 16 18.85 -3.58 -21.98
N ASN A 17 17.54 -3.66 -22.19
CA ASN A 17 16.65 -4.60 -21.50
C ASN A 17 16.47 -5.88 -22.33
N ALA A 18 16.01 -6.95 -21.68
CA ALA A 18 15.59 -8.15 -22.39
C ALA A 18 14.46 -7.82 -23.39
N PRO A 19 14.40 -8.52 -24.54
CA PRO A 19 13.33 -8.30 -25.51
C PRO A 19 11.96 -8.59 -24.87
N SER A 20 11.00 -7.68 -25.06
CA SER A 20 9.61 -7.83 -24.60
C SER A 20 8.74 -8.35 -25.75
N ASP A 21 7.67 -9.09 -25.43
CA ASP A 21 6.69 -9.53 -26.42
C ASP A 21 5.64 -8.44 -26.71
N ASP A 22 4.90 -8.58 -27.82
CA ASP A 22 3.85 -7.63 -28.24
C ASP A 22 2.74 -7.48 -27.19
N ALA A 23 2.43 -8.58 -26.48
CA ALA A 23 1.42 -8.56 -25.41
C ALA A 23 1.85 -7.67 -24.24
N THR A 24 3.09 -7.80 -23.78
CA THR A 24 3.67 -7.00 -22.69
C THR A 24 3.78 -5.54 -23.09
N ILE A 25 4.13 -5.25 -24.35
CA ILE A 25 4.17 -3.87 -24.87
C ILE A 25 2.79 -3.22 -24.80
N LYS A 26 1.75 -3.90 -25.30
CA LYS A 26 0.37 -3.39 -25.27
C LYS A 26 -0.18 -3.26 -23.85
N LEU A 27 0.15 -4.22 -22.97
CA LEU A 27 -0.21 -4.15 -21.55
C LEU A 27 0.47 -2.97 -20.86
N ALA A 28 1.74 -2.70 -21.17
CA ALA A 28 2.46 -1.55 -20.62
C ALA A 28 1.84 -0.22 -21.08
N GLU A 29 1.49 -0.10 -22.36
CA GLU A 29 0.82 1.10 -22.90
C GLU A 29 -0.55 1.32 -22.24
N ALA A 30 -1.37 0.27 -22.13
CA ALA A 30 -2.66 0.34 -21.46
C ALA A 30 -2.52 0.67 -19.96
N ALA A 31 -1.56 0.06 -19.27
CA ALA A 31 -1.29 0.33 -17.85
C ALA A 31 -0.89 1.79 -17.62
N VAL A 32 -0.07 2.39 -18.49
CA VAL A 32 0.29 3.81 -18.41
C VAL A 32 -0.94 4.69 -18.59
N SER A 33 -1.74 4.44 -19.63
CA SER A 33 -2.96 5.23 -19.89
C SER A 33 -3.97 5.18 -18.74
N VAL A 34 -4.17 4.00 -18.15
CA VAL A 34 -5.04 3.82 -16.98
C VAL A 34 -4.44 4.50 -15.75
N SER A 35 -3.13 4.40 -15.53
CA SER A 35 -2.43 5.06 -14.42
C SER A 35 -2.57 6.58 -14.48
N ASP A 36 -2.40 7.18 -15.65
CA ASP A 36 -2.57 8.63 -15.84
C ASP A 36 -4.01 9.07 -15.56
N SER A 37 -4.97 8.28 -16.03
CA SER A 37 -6.40 8.55 -15.78
C SER A 37 -6.74 8.47 -14.29
N MET A 38 -6.19 7.47 -13.58
CA MET A 38 -6.36 7.34 -12.12
C MET A 38 -5.70 8.48 -11.35
N LEU A 39 -4.52 8.94 -11.79
CA LEU A 39 -3.85 10.07 -11.18
C LEU A 39 -4.66 11.37 -11.33
N GLU A 40 -5.22 11.63 -12.52
CA GLU A 40 -6.09 12.79 -12.73
C GLU A 40 -7.37 12.71 -11.88
N MET A 41 -7.99 11.53 -11.77
CA MET A 41 -9.12 11.32 -10.87
C MET A 41 -8.77 11.63 -9.42
N ALA A 42 -7.65 11.10 -8.91
CA ALA A 42 -7.19 11.35 -7.55
C ALA A 42 -6.90 12.84 -7.29
N LYS A 43 -6.35 13.54 -8.29
CA LYS A 43 -6.08 14.99 -8.22
C LYS A 43 -7.37 15.80 -8.15
N VAL A 44 -8.37 15.46 -8.97
CA VAL A 44 -9.69 16.10 -8.95
C VAL A 44 -10.39 15.83 -7.62
N GLU A 45 -10.41 14.58 -7.15
CA GLU A 45 -11.04 14.20 -5.89
C GLU A 45 -10.42 14.95 -4.70
N LYS A 46 -9.08 15.07 -4.66
CA LYS A 46 -8.37 15.80 -3.61
C LYS A 46 -8.76 17.28 -3.52
N VAL A 47 -9.10 17.91 -4.65
CA VAL A 47 -9.55 19.31 -4.70
C VAL A 47 -11.02 19.43 -4.29
N ILE A 48 -11.88 18.55 -4.79
CA ILE A 48 -13.33 18.56 -4.52
C ILE A 48 -13.63 18.18 -3.07
N THR A 49 -12.93 17.16 -2.56
CA THR A 49 -13.07 16.64 -1.20
C THR A 49 -11.71 16.66 -0.52
N PRO A 50 -11.31 17.79 0.09
CA PRO A 50 -10.07 17.87 0.83
C PRO A 50 -9.99 16.76 1.89
N PRO A 51 -8.87 16.03 1.99
CA PRO A 51 -8.74 14.91 2.92
C PRO A 51 -8.95 15.41 4.35
N LYS A 52 -9.99 14.90 5.00
CA LYS A 52 -10.48 15.47 6.27
C LYS A 52 -9.55 15.20 7.44
N ARG A 53 -8.88 14.04 7.49
CA ARG A 53 -7.89 13.66 8.53
C ARG A 53 -6.94 12.58 8.03
N ASP A 54 -5.68 12.71 8.42
CA ASP A 54 -4.68 11.64 8.35
C ASP A 54 -4.89 10.68 9.54
N ASN A 55 -4.68 9.37 9.32
CA ASN A 55 -4.83 8.34 10.34
C ASN A 55 -3.59 8.17 11.25
N VAL A 56 -2.57 9.02 11.09
CA VAL A 56 -1.41 9.06 12.01
C VAL A 56 -1.81 9.29 13.48
N LEU A 57 -2.90 10.03 13.74
CA LEU A 57 -3.37 10.26 15.11
C LEU A 57 -4.04 9.02 15.73
N THR A 58 -4.74 8.23 14.92
CA THR A 58 -5.39 6.98 15.37
C THR A 58 -4.42 5.81 15.36
N ILE A 59 -3.36 5.89 14.55
CA ILE A 59 -2.30 4.89 14.39
C ILE A 59 -0.95 5.59 14.58
N PRO A 60 -0.59 5.94 15.83
CA PRO A 60 0.67 6.61 16.12
C PRO A 60 1.87 5.67 15.93
N ASN A 61 3.03 6.28 15.69
CA ASN A 61 4.29 5.54 15.77
C ASN A 61 4.55 5.14 17.22
N ALA A 62 4.82 3.85 17.44
CA ALA A 62 5.19 3.28 18.73
C ALA A 62 6.47 2.47 18.54
N TYR A 63 7.28 2.31 19.60
CA TYR A 63 8.57 1.61 19.51
C TYR A 63 8.46 0.22 18.85
N ASN A 64 7.49 -0.60 19.27
CA ASN A 64 7.29 -1.93 18.69
C ASN A 64 6.71 -1.91 17.26
N LEU A 65 6.10 -0.79 16.83
CA LEU A 65 5.55 -0.61 15.49
C LEU A 65 6.56 -0.02 14.50
N GLN A 66 7.76 0.35 14.97
CA GLN A 66 8.88 0.75 14.11
C GLN A 66 9.58 -0.44 13.47
N ALA A 67 9.30 -1.67 13.93
CA ALA A 67 9.72 -2.88 13.24
C ALA A 67 9.27 -2.82 11.78
N ARG A 68 10.08 -3.39 10.88
CA ARG A 68 9.81 -3.36 9.45
C ARG A 68 9.48 -4.73 8.92
N ALA A 69 8.59 -4.76 7.94
CA ALA A 69 8.14 -5.97 7.28
C ALA A 69 7.96 -5.74 5.79
N SER A 70 8.10 -6.82 5.02
CA SER A 70 7.61 -6.87 3.65
C SER A 70 6.36 -7.74 3.65
N VAL A 71 5.31 -7.26 3.00
CA VAL A 71 3.99 -7.92 2.98
C VAL A 71 3.53 -8.01 1.54
N ASP A 72 3.16 -9.23 1.15
CA ASP A 72 2.44 -9.54 -0.08
C ASP A 72 1.17 -10.28 0.36
N TRP A 73 0.02 -9.59 0.33
CA TRP A 73 -1.23 -10.06 0.89
C TRP A 73 -2.43 -9.58 0.08
N SER A 74 -3.29 -10.52 -0.30
CA SER A 74 -4.62 -10.25 -0.85
C SER A 74 -5.64 -11.07 -0.09
N GLY A 75 -6.52 -10.43 0.67
CA GLY A 75 -7.48 -11.16 1.50
C GLY A 75 -8.19 -10.31 2.55
N PRO A 76 -8.89 -10.94 3.51
CA PRO A 76 -9.60 -10.25 4.58
C PRO A 76 -8.67 -9.40 5.46
N ILE A 77 -9.13 -8.20 5.81
CA ILE A 77 -8.40 -7.24 6.66
C ILE A 77 -8.06 -7.79 8.04
N GLU A 78 -8.95 -8.59 8.64
CA GLU A 78 -8.81 -9.04 10.03
C GLU A 78 -7.57 -9.90 10.22
N GLU A 79 -7.33 -10.83 9.29
CA GLU A 79 -6.23 -11.78 9.38
C GLU A 79 -4.87 -11.09 9.33
N LEU A 80 -4.66 -10.19 8.36
CA LEU A 80 -3.40 -9.44 8.25
C LEU A 80 -3.19 -8.52 9.46
N THR A 81 -4.23 -7.81 9.90
CA THR A 81 -4.16 -6.93 11.06
C THR A 81 -3.78 -7.71 12.32
N ALA A 82 -4.36 -8.90 12.52
CA ALA A 82 -4.04 -9.77 13.64
C ALA A 82 -2.58 -10.26 13.60
N ARG A 83 -2.07 -10.62 12.42
CA ARG A 83 -0.67 -11.03 12.23
C ARG A 83 0.31 -9.88 12.55
N ILE A 84 0.00 -8.67 12.11
CA ILE A 84 0.81 -7.47 12.39
C ILE A 84 0.80 -7.17 13.90
N ALA A 85 -0.37 -7.19 14.54
CA ALA A 85 -0.48 -6.97 15.98
C ALA A 85 0.34 -8.01 16.76
N LYS A 86 0.26 -9.29 16.36
CA LYS A 86 1.06 -10.37 16.95
C LYS A 86 2.57 -10.14 16.79
N ALA A 87 3.02 -9.73 15.59
CA ALA A 87 4.42 -9.42 15.33
C ALA A 87 4.94 -8.22 16.15
N ALA A 88 4.08 -7.23 16.41
CA ALA A 88 4.39 -6.07 17.24
C ALA A 88 4.28 -6.33 18.75
N HIS A 89 3.89 -7.55 19.17
CA HIS A 89 3.52 -7.88 20.55
C HIS A 89 2.36 -7.04 21.13
N PHE A 90 1.40 -6.69 20.27
CA PHE A 90 0.16 -6.02 20.65
C PHE A 90 -0.97 -7.05 20.74
N ARG A 91 -1.92 -6.80 21.64
CA ARG A 91 -3.18 -7.53 21.68
C ARG A 91 -4.05 -7.06 20.52
N PHE A 92 -4.68 -8.01 19.83
CA PHE A 92 -5.64 -7.71 18.78
C PHE A 92 -7.06 -7.80 19.32
N ARG A 93 -7.91 -6.84 18.97
CA ARG A 93 -9.33 -6.82 19.35
C ARG A 93 -10.19 -6.35 18.17
N VAL A 94 -11.32 -7.01 17.96
CA VAL A 94 -12.31 -6.60 16.97
C VAL A 94 -13.50 -5.95 17.68
N LEU A 95 -13.97 -4.83 17.16
CA LEU A 95 -15.18 -4.13 17.60
C LEU A 95 -16.19 -4.06 16.44
N GLY A 96 -17.45 -4.33 16.77
CA GLY A 96 -18.52 -4.46 15.78
C GLY A 96 -18.65 -5.89 15.26
N LYS A 97 -19.54 -6.07 14.29
CA LYS A 97 -19.79 -7.35 13.63
C LYS A 97 -19.18 -7.31 12.23
N GLU A 98 -18.46 -8.37 11.86
CA GLU A 98 -17.97 -8.51 10.50
C GLU A 98 -19.14 -8.45 9.49
N PRO A 99 -19.03 -7.64 8.43
CA PRO A 99 -20.05 -7.57 7.39
C PRO A 99 -20.19 -8.92 6.65
N ALA A 100 -21.38 -9.18 6.11
CA ALA A 100 -21.64 -10.41 5.34
C ALA A 100 -20.72 -10.57 4.12
N VAL A 101 -20.29 -9.45 3.53
CA VAL A 101 -19.23 -9.40 2.53
C VAL A 101 -17.96 -8.91 3.23
N PRO A 102 -16.91 -9.74 3.33
CA PRO A 102 -15.67 -9.37 4.02
C PRO A 102 -15.02 -8.12 3.44
N VAL A 103 -14.33 -7.36 4.30
CA VAL A 103 -13.51 -6.23 3.87
C VAL A 103 -12.17 -6.78 3.37
N LEU A 104 -11.99 -6.74 2.06
CA LEU A 104 -10.77 -7.18 1.39
C LEU A 104 -9.79 -6.03 1.21
N ILE A 105 -8.51 -6.35 1.35
CA ILE A 105 -7.38 -5.46 1.14
C ILE A 105 -6.35 -6.17 0.24
N ASP A 106 -5.53 -5.37 -0.44
CA ASP A 106 -4.44 -5.82 -1.29
C ASP A 106 -3.18 -5.00 -0.99
N LEU A 107 -2.13 -5.65 -0.52
CA LEU A 107 -0.89 -5.01 -0.11
C LEU A 107 0.30 -5.72 -0.72
N ASN A 108 1.11 -4.95 -1.42
CA ASN A 108 2.42 -5.36 -1.89
C ASN A 108 3.44 -4.28 -1.51
N VAL A 109 3.97 -4.40 -0.29
CA VAL A 109 4.89 -3.43 0.29
C VAL A 109 6.18 -4.12 0.69
N LYS A 110 7.30 -3.42 0.51
CA LYS A 110 8.63 -3.92 0.82
C LYS A 110 9.27 -3.01 1.84
N ASP A 111 9.71 -3.62 2.93
CA ASP A 111 10.56 -2.96 3.92
C ASP A 111 9.92 -1.71 4.56
N GLU A 112 8.62 -1.81 4.86
CA GLU A 112 7.80 -0.76 5.45
C GLU A 112 7.63 -0.96 6.96
N SER A 113 7.45 0.14 7.71
CA SER A 113 7.19 0.02 9.16
C SER A 113 5.81 -0.55 9.42
N LEU A 114 5.64 -1.32 10.51
CA LEU A 114 4.33 -1.88 10.88
C LEU A 114 3.29 -0.78 11.08
N ALA A 115 3.69 0.42 11.54
CA ALA A 115 2.81 1.57 11.64
C ALA A 115 2.29 2.02 10.26
N GLU A 116 3.17 2.19 9.26
CA GLU A 116 2.74 2.55 7.90
C GLU A 116 1.87 1.47 7.27
N ILE A 117 2.22 0.19 7.46
CA ILE A 117 1.41 -0.92 6.94
C ILE A 117 0.00 -0.86 7.54
N LEU A 118 -0.15 -0.64 8.86
CA LEU A 118 -1.46 -0.48 9.49
C LEU A 118 -2.24 0.74 8.95
N ARG A 119 -1.54 1.82 8.60
CA ARG A 119 -2.17 3.00 7.99
C ARG A 119 -2.66 2.74 6.58
N ASP A 120 -1.88 2.04 5.76
CA ASP A 120 -2.28 1.64 4.40
C ASP A 120 -3.50 0.72 4.47
N ILE A 121 -3.49 -0.28 5.36
CA ILE A 121 -4.65 -1.13 5.62
C ILE A 121 -5.90 -0.30 5.96
N ASP A 122 -5.78 0.67 6.87
CA ASP A 122 -6.88 1.54 7.28
C ASP A 122 -7.38 2.43 6.12
N TYR A 123 -6.48 2.92 5.27
CA TYR A 123 -6.85 3.66 4.06
C TYR A 123 -7.63 2.79 3.07
N GLN A 124 -7.18 1.55 2.81
CA GLN A 124 -7.87 0.62 1.91
C GLN A 124 -9.24 0.17 2.44
N ALA A 125 -9.38 0.03 3.77
CA ALA A 125 -10.65 -0.26 4.41
C ALA A 125 -11.69 0.85 4.21
N GLY A 126 -11.22 2.09 4.08
CA GLY A 126 -12.04 3.28 3.82
C GLY A 126 -13.13 3.48 4.88
N LYS A 127 -14.40 3.44 4.45
CA LYS A 127 -15.56 3.63 5.34
C LYS A 127 -16.11 2.33 5.93
N LYS A 128 -15.54 1.17 5.58
CA LYS A 128 -16.08 -0.15 5.96
C LYS A 128 -15.51 -0.64 7.29
N ALA A 129 -14.28 -0.27 7.60
CA ALA A 129 -13.64 -0.54 8.87
C ALA A 129 -12.58 0.53 9.17
N ASN A 130 -12.19 0.65 10.43
CA ASN A 130 -11.12 1.53 10.88
C ASN A 130 -10.20 0.83 11.87
N ILE A 131 -8.91 1.14 11.83
CA ILE A 131 -7.90 0.64 12.76
C ILE A 131 -7.56 1.72 13.77
N HIS A 132 -7.47 1.35 15.03
CA HIS A 132 -6.98 2.21 16.11
C HIS A 132 -5.88 1.49 16.88
N VAL A 133 -4.82 2.21 17.19
CA VAL A 133 -3.69 1.69 17.96
C VAL A 133 -3.59 2.46 19.27
N TYR A 134 -3.59 1.72 20.36
CA TYR A 134 -3.36 2.24 21.71
C TYR A 134 -1.96 1.83 22.16
N PRO A 135 -0.94 2.68 21.97
CA PRO A 135 0.45 2.32 22.26
C PRO A 135 0.69 2.05 23.75
N ASN A 136 0.03 2.81 24.63
CA ASN A 136 0.20 2.69 26.08
C ASN A 136 -0.33 1.35 26.65
N SER A 137 -1.41 0.82 26.08
CA SER A 137 -2.03 -0.45 26.51
C SER A 137 -1.66 -1.63 25.61
N GLN A 138 -0.84 -1.38 24.58
CA GLN A 138 -0.42 -2.34 23.56
C GLN A 138 -1.62 -3.08 22.93
N VAL A 139 -2.60 -2.33 22.43
CA VAL A 139 -3.79 -2.88 21.77
C VAL A 139 -3.94 -2.31 20.36
N VAL A 140 -4.15 -3.17 19.38
CA VAL A 140 -4.63 -2.83 18.04
C VAL A 140 -6.10 -3.23 17.96
N GLU A 141 -6.96 -2.27 17.66
CA GLU A 141 -8.40 -2.49 17.50
C GLU A 141 -8.81 -2.34 16.04
N LEU A 142 -9.47 -3.36 15.49
CA LEU A 142 -10.17 -3.30 14.22
C LEU A 142 -11.65 -3.02 14.47
N ARG A 143 -12.19 -1.97 13.88
CA ARG A 143 -13.56 -1.49 14.14
C ARG A 143 -14.37 -1.55 12.85
N TYR A 144 -15.33 -2.46 12.75
CA TYR A 144 -16.23 -2.52 11.60
C TYR A 144 -17.29 -1.42 11.68
N ALA A 145 -17.56 -0.79 10.53
CA ALA A 145 -18.58 0.26 10.44
C ALA A 145 -19.98 -0.33 10.60
N LYS A 146 -20.85 0.35 11.35
CA LYS A 146 -22.26 -0.02 11.47
C LYS A 146 -23.04 0.53 10.28
N ILE A 147 -22.98 -0.17 9.16
CA ILE A 147 -23.65 0.20 7.90
C ILE A 147 -25.10 -0.29 7.80
N TYR A 148 -25.56 -1.13 8.74
CA TYR A 148 -26.95 -1.54 8.88
C TYR A 148 -27.44 -1.15 10.29
N SER A 149 -28.25 -0.09 10.39
CA SER A 149 -29.14 0.19 11.54
C SER A 149 -30.56 0.32 11.03
#